data_AF-A0A924KJY6-F1
#
_entry.id   AF-A0A924KJY6-F1
#
_cell.length_a   1.000
_cell.length_b   1.000
_cell.length_c   1.000
_cell.angle_alpha   90.00
_cell.angle_beta   90.00
_cell.angle_gamma   90.00
#
_symmetry.space_group_name_H-M   'P 1'
#
loop_
_entity.id
_entity.type
_entity.pdbx_description
1 polymer ?
#
loop_
_entity_poly.entity_id
_entity_poly.type
_entity_poly.pdbx_seq_one_letter_code
_entity_poly.pdbx_strand_id
1 'polypeptide(L)'
;MPTFIETQFPIARLSAEAYKERKANNSQTLTGLGKWWGRKPLILVRASILGMLMPASNDAQKDREVFLKILTMDDAGTWDRCKDFSSSVPWRNVDGPSREMFDALTYAERITYCDRPENVEGPSGAAWADINTHLGSTANNLSELIEQLGQRTFGHTPRVGDSFCGGGSIPFEAAR
;
A
#
# COMPACT_ATOMS: atom_id res chain seq x y z
N MET A 1 -10.67 19.04 -9.57
CA MET A 1 -9.87 18.03 -10.30
C MET A 1 -10.33 16.67 -9.80
N PRO A 2 -10.56 15.66 -10.66
CA PRO A 2 -10.93 14.33 -10.21
C PRO A 2 -9.87 13.77 -9.26
N THR A 3 -10.29 12.96 -8.30
CA THR A 3 -9.37 12.26 -7.39
C THR A 3 -8.99 10.89 -7.98
N PHE A 4 -7.84 10.37 -7.58
CA PHE A 4 -7.34 9.09 -8.08
C PHE A 4 -8.32 7.94 -7.84
N ILE A 5 -8.98 7.92 -6.67
CA ILE A 5 -9.93 6.86 -6.31
C ILE A 5 -11.15 6.81 -7.23
N GLU A 6 -11.57 7.94 -7.81
CA GLU A 6 -12.73 8.03 -8.70
C GLU A 6 -12.46 7.48 -10.10
N THR A 7 -11.18 7.31 -10.46
CA THR A 7 -10.78 7.08 -11.85
C THR A 7 -9.95 5.82 -12.04
N GLN A 8 -9.09 5.44 -11.07
CA GLN A 8 -7.99 4.50 -11.34
C GLN A 8 -7.65 3.52 -10.22
N PHE A 9 -8.54 3.36 -9.24
CA PHE A 9 -8.25 2.57 -8.05
C PHE A 9 -7.85 1.11 -8.37
N PRO A 10 -6.68 0.61 -7.88
CA PRO A 10 -6.13 -0.68 -8.32
C PRO A 10 -6.80 -1.88 -7.63
N ILE A 11 -8.06 -2.16 -8.00
CA ILE A 11 -8.92 -3.16 -7.35
C ILE A 11 -8.25 -4.53 -7.25
N ALA A 12 -7.60 -5.01 -8.32
CA ALA A 12 -7.04 -6.36 -8.36
C ALA A 12 -5.90 -6.58 -7.34
N ARG A 13 -4.85 -5.75 -7.36
CA ARG A 13 -3.73 -5.85 -6.40
C ARG A 13 -4.21 -5.59 -4.98
N LEU A 14 -5.11 -4.61 -4.79
CA LEU A 14 -5.64 -4.26 -3.47
C LEU A 14 -6.49 -5.39 -2.87
N SER A 15 -7.31 -6.03 -3.68
CA SER A 15 -8.12 -7.18 -3.26
C SER A 15 -7.25 -8.35 -2.83
N ALA A 16 -6.13 -8.60 -3.53
CA ALA A 16 -5.19 -9.66 -3.16
C ALA A 16 -4.51 -9.41 -1.80
N GLU A 17 -4.00 -8.21 -1.56
CA GLU A 17 -3.38 -7.84 -0.26
C GLU A 17 -4.42 -7.84 0.87
N ALA A 18 -5.61 -7.29 0.61
CA ALA A 18 -6.72 -7.29 1.57
C ALA A 18 -7.15 -8.72 1.94
N TYR A 19 -7.21 -9.63 0.95
CA TYR A 19 -7.51 -11.04 1.19
C TYR A 19 -6.42 -11.71 2.05
N LYS A 20 -5.15 -11.46 1.74
CA LYS A 20 -4.01 -11.96 2.51
C LYS A 20 -4.07 -11.50 3.98
N GLU A 21 -4.38 -10.23 4.23
CA GLU A 21 -4.60 -9.73 5.60
C GLU A 21 -5.73 -10.50 6.29
N ARG A 22 -6.89 -10.64 5.64
CA ARG A 22 -8.04 -11.35 6.22
C ARG A 22 -7.74 -12.79 6.61
N LYS A 23 -6.89 -13.48 5.84
CA LYS A 23 -6.50 -14.87 6.08
C LYS A 23 -5.39 -15.03 7.10
N ALA A 24 -4.81 -13.93 7.60
CA ALA A 24 -3.72 -13.98 8.57
C ALA A 24 -4.18 -14.27 10.02
N ASN A 25 -5.48 -14.51 10.27
CA ASN A 25 -6.02 -14.92 11.57
C ASN A 25 -5.52 -14.02 12.74
N ASN A 26 -4.79 -14.60 13.70
CA ASN A 26 -4.25 -13.91 14.87
C ASN A 26 -3.08 -12.96 14.53
N SER A 27 -2.43 -13.12 13.38
CA SER A 27 -1.34 -12.26 12.91
C SER A 27 -1.83 -10.98 12.24
N GLN A 28 -3.13 -10.72 12.22
CA GLN A 28 -3.70 -9.42 11.82
C GLN A 28 -3.45 -8.38 12.92
N THR A 29 -2.94 -7.21 12.54
CA THR A 29 -2.42 -6.17 13.44
C THR A 29 -3.38 -5.80 14.57
N LEU A 30 -4.66 -5.59 14.25
CA LEU A 30 -5.65 -5.14 15.25
C LEU A 30 -6.38 -6.28 15.97
N THR A 31 -6.16 -7.57 15.63
CA THR A 31 -6.90 -8.66 16.30
C THR A 31 -6.50 -8.81 17.75
N GLY A 32 -5.26 -8.41 18.10
CA GLY A 32 -4.79 -8.39 19.49
C GLY A 32 -5.56 -7.41 20.40
N LEU A 33 -6.27 -6.43 19.83
CA LEU A 33 -7.06 -5.43 20.57
C LEU A 33 -8.54 -5.81 20.71
N GLY A 34 -9.02 -6.77 19.92
CA GLY A 34 -10.41 -7.22 19.94
C GLY A 34 -10.89 -7.73 18.57
N LYS A 35 -11.75 -8.75 18.57
CA LYS A 35 -12.31 -9.31 17.33
C LYS A 35 -13.59 -8.57 16.94
N TRP A 36 -13.58 -7.96 15.75
CA TRP A 36 -14.75 -7.28 15.18
C TRP A 36 -15.10 -7.85 13.79
N TRP A 37 -16.35 -8.26 13.59
CA TRP A 37 -16.79 -8.92 12.34
C TRP A 37 -16.72 -7.98 11.12
N GLY A 38 -16.97 -6.68 11.31
CA GLY A 38 -16.98 -5.66 10.25
C GLY A 38 -15.64 -4.98 10.00
N ARG A 39 -14.53 -5.47 10.57
CA ARG A 39 -13.22 -4.80 10.48
C ARG A 39 -12.82 -4.59 9.02
N LYS A 40 -12.26 -3.45 8.63
CA LYS A 40 -11.77 -3.24 7.25
C LYS A 40 -10.29 -3.61 7.16
N PRO A 41 -9.83 -4.26 6.07
CA PRO A 41 -8.41 -4.47 5.84
C PRO A 41 -7.64 -3.15 5.90
N LEU A 42 -6.53 -3.10 6.62
CA LEU A 42 -5.72 -1.90 6.82
C LEU A 42 -5.21 -1.34 5.50
N ILE A 43 -4.71 -2.20 4.61
CA ILE A 43 -4.24 -1.76 3.29
C ILE A 43 -5.36 -1.14 2.44
N LEU A 44 -6.59 -1.63 2.56
CA LEU A 44 -7.75 -1.05 1.89
C LEU A 44 -8.04 0.35 2.43
N VAL A 45 -8.02 0.52 3.76
CA VAL A 45 -8.24 1.84 4.38
C VAL A 45 -7.16 2.83 3.96
N ARG A 46 -5.88 2.44 4.03
CA ARG A 46 -4.74 3.26 3.62
C ARG A 46 -4.87 3.69 2.15
N ALA A 47 -5.15 2.73 1.27
CA ALA A 47 -5.36 3.01 -0.15
C ALA A 47 -6.53 3.99 -0.36
N SER A 48 -7.64 3.84 0.36
CA SER A 48 -8.77 4.75 0.25
C SER A 48 -8.43 6.16 0.69
N ILE A 49 -7.74 6.33 1.83
CA ILE A 49 -7.31 7.66 2.32
C ILE A 49 -6.40 8.32 1.28
N LEU A 50 -5.37 7.62 0.82
CA LEU A 50 -4.46 8.14 -0.19
C LEU A 50 -5.17 8.45 -1.50
N GLY A 51 -6.07 7.59 -1.95
CA GLY A 51 -6.79 7.74 -3.22
C GLY A 51 -7.74 8.93 -3.24
N MET A 52 -8.25 9.36 -2.09
CA MET A 52 -9.03 10.59 -1.96
C MET A 52 -8.17 11.87 -1.99
N LEU A 53 -6.87 11.75 -1.66
CA LEU A 53 -5.94 12.89 -1.61
C LEU A 53 -5.10 13.05 -2.87
N MET A 54 -4.77 11.94 -3.53
CA MET A 54 -3.95 11.96 -4.73
C MET A 54 -4.75 12.51 -5.92
N PRO A 55 -4.27 13.55 -6.62
CA PRO A 55 -4.92 14.06 -7.82
C PRO A 55 -4.83 13.03 -8.95
N ALA A 56 -5.89 12.94 -9.76
CA ALA A 56 -5.81 12.25 -11.04
C ALA A 56 -5.25 13.22 -12.09
N SER A 57 -4.10 12.87 -12.67
CA SER A 57 -3.42 13.64 -13.70
C SER A 57 -3.90 13.22 -15.11
N ASN A 58 -3.28 13.80 -16.13
CA ASN A 58 -3.50 13.37 -17.52
C ASN A 58 -2.71 12.10 -17.88
N ASP A 59 -1.77 11.66 -17.04
CA ASP A 59 -1.03 10.41 -17.19
C ASP A 59 -1.53 9.37 -16.19
N ALA A 60 -2.64 8.76 -16.59
CA ALA A 60 -3.29 7.68 -15.87
C ALA A 60 -2.34 6.52 -15.53
N GLN A 61 -1.45 6.15 -16.45
CA GLN A 61 -0.55 5.02 -16.20
C GLN A 61 0.43 5.36 -15.08
N LYS A 62 1.06 6.53 -15.17
CA LYS A 62 2.03 6.98 -14.18
C LYS A 62 1.39 7.20 -12.81
N ASP A 63 0.19 7.75 -12.76
CA ASP A 63 -0.58 7.89 -11.51
C ASP A 63 -0.74 6.53 -10.81
N ARG A 64 -1.11 5.49 -11.56
CA ARG A 64 -1.28 4.15 -10.99
C ARG A 64 0.03 3.56 -10.50
N GLU A 65 1.11 3.74 -11.25
CA GLU A 65 2.45 3.28 -10.87
C GLU A 65 2.92 3.95 -9.56
N VAL A 66 2.75 5.27 -9.46
CA VAL A 66 3.11 6.05 -8.27
C VAL A 66 2.23 5.66 -7.08
N PHE A 67 0.93 5.51 -7.29
CA PHE A 67 0.02 5.05 -6.25
C PHE A 67 0.41 3.69 -5.68
N LEU A 68 0.78 2.74 -6.55
CA LEU A 68 1.28 1.43 -6.12
C LEU A 68 2.62 1.53 -5.39
N LYS A 69 3.54 2.41 -5.82
CA LYS A 69 4.80 2.66 -5.12
C LYS A 69 4.59 3.19 -3.71
N ILE A 70 3.68 4.16 -3.52
CA ILE A 70 3.35 4.70 -2.20
C ILE A 70 2.88 3.59 -1.24
N LEU A 71 2.14 2.62 -1.77
CA LEU A 71 1.65 1.48 -1.00
C LEU A 71 2.63 0.30 -0.94
N THR A 72 3.84 0.39 -1.51
CA THR A 72 4.80 -0.72 -1.66
C THR A 72 4.23 -1.94 -2.40
N MET A 73 3.25 -1.70 -3.25
CA MET A 73 2.53 -2.70 -4.05
C MET A 73 2.97 -2.70 -5.52
N ASP A 74 3.99 -1.93 -5.88
CA ASP A 74 4.69 -2.03 -7.17
C ASP A 74 5.65 -3.22 -7.16
N ASP A 75 6.20 -3.60 -8.33
CA ASP A 75 6.99 -4.83 -8.43
C ASP A 75 8.30 -4.75 -7.64
N ALA A 76 8.93 -3.58 -7.54
CA ALA A 76 10.11 -3.40 -6.68
C ALA A 76 9.72 -3.44 -5.20
N GLY A 77 8.68 -2.71 -4.79
CA GLY A 77 8.18 -2.78 -3.42
C GLY A 77 7.75 -4.19 -2.98
N THR A 78 7.15 -4.99 -3.86
CA THR A 78 6.82 -6.39 -3.56
C THR A 78 8.06 -7.24 -3.38
N TRP A 79 9.09 -7.06 -4.21
CA TRP A 79 10.37 -7.77 -4.05
C TRP A 79 11.08 -7.40 -2.73
N ASP A 80 11.12 -6.11 -2.40
CA ASP A 80 11.76 -5.60 -1.18
C ASP A 80 11.09 -6.15 0.09
N ARG A 81 9.79 -6.46 0.01
CA ARG A 81 9.01 -7.10 1.09
C ARG A 81 9.15 -8.63 1.14
N CYS A 82 9.83 -9.25 0.18
CA CYS A 82 9.98 -10.70 0.14
C CYS A 82 10.89 -11.19 1.29
N LYS A 83 10.47 -12.22 2.02
CA LYS A 83 11.21 -12.74 3.18
C LYS A 83 11.69 -14.18 3.02
N ASP A 84 11.06 -14.94 2.13
CA ASP A 84 11.42 -16.34 1.93
C ASP A 84 12.43 -16.44 0.79
N PHE A 85 13.70 -16.61 1.14
CA PHE A 85 14.73 -16.97 0.17
C PHE A 85 15.25 -18.38 0.46
N SER A 86 14.38 -19.28 0.89
CA SER A 86 14.72 -20.70 1.08
C SER A 86 14.99 -21.39 -0.25
N SER A 87 15.48 -22.64 -0.21
CA SER A 87 15.72 -23.43 -1.41
C SER A 87 14.45 -23.91 -2.11
N SER A 88 13.29 -23.84 -1.44
CA SER A 88 12.00 -24.34 -1.95
C SER A 88 11.18 -23.33 -2.73
N VAL A 89 11.62 -22.06 -2.80
CA VAL A 89 10.84 -21.02 -3.47
C VAL A 89 10.92 -21.14 -5.00
N PRO A 90 9.81 -20.88 -5.72
CA PRO A 90 9.75 -21.08 -7.17
C PRO A 90 10.67 -20.14 -7.98
N TRP A 91 11.16 -19.05 -7.40
CA TRP A 91 12.06 -18.10 -8.06
C TRP A 91 13.53 -18.29 -7.70
N ARG A 92 13.93 -19.47 -7.21
CA ARG A 92 15.34 -19.77 -6.95
C ARG A 92 15.92 -20.68 -8.04
N ASN A 93 17.13 -20.36 -8.48
CA ASN A 93 17.94 -21.18 -9.38
C ASN A 93 19.27 -21.59 -8.70
N VAL A 94 20.17 -22.20 -9.47
CA VAL A 94 21.50 -22.62 -9.00
C VAL A 94 22.37 -21.45 -8.50
N ASP A 95 22.18 -20.25 -9.04
CA ASP A 95 22.93 -19.05 -8.70
C ASP A 95 22.30 -18.27 -7.53
N GLY A 96 21.08 -18.64 -7.10
CA GLY A 96 20.37 -18.05 -5.98
C GLY A 96 18.97 -17.55 -6.34
N PRO A 97 18.39 -16.63 -5.56
CA PRO A 97 17.10 -16.02 -5.90
C PRO A 97 17.19 -15.19 -7.18
N SER A 98 16.32 -15.49 -8.15
CA SER A 98 16.18 -14.75 -9.40
C SER A 98 15.01 -13.78 -9.33
N ARG A 99 15.28 -12.50 -9.59
CA ARG A 99 14.26 -11.47 -9.68
C ARG A 99 13.32 -11.69 -10.86
N GLU A 100 13.86 -12.11 -12.00
CA GLU A 100 13.10 -12.36 -13.23
C GLU A 100 12.08 -13.48 -13.04
N MET A 101 12.49 -14.57 -12.38
CA MET A 101 11.59 -15.68 -12.06
C MET A 101 10.50 -15.27 -11.07
N PHE A 102 10.82 -14.38 -10.13
CA PHE A 102 9.83 -13.86 -9.19
C PHE A 102 8.79 -13.00 -9.91
N ASP A 103 9.24 -12.09 -10.79
CA ASP A 103 8.34 -11.20 -11.54
C ASP A 103 7.50 -11.93 -12.60
N ALA A 104 7.91 -13.13 -13.02
CA ALA A 104 7.11 -14.01 -13.87
C ALA A 104 5.90 -14.62 -13.13
N LEU A 105 5.89 -14.65 -11.79
CA LEU A 105 4.75 -15.10 -10.99
C LEU A 105 3.64 -14.05 -10.98
N THR A 106 2.40 -14.50 -10.83
CA THR A 106 1.29 -13.58 -10.61
C THR A 106 1.50 -12.79 -9.32
N TYR A 107 0.94 -11.58 -9.25
CA TYR A 107 1.04 -10.77 -8.03
C TYR A 107 0.52 -11.51 -6.78
N ALA A 108 -0.58 -12.27 -6.93
CA ALA A 108 -1.18 -13.04 -5.84
C ALA A 108 -0.23 -14.14 -5.33
N GLU A 109 0.53 -14.81 -6.20
CA GLU A 109 1.53 -15.80 -5.81
C GLU A 109 2.71 -15.13 -5.10
N ARG A 110 3.25 -14.05 -5.68
CA ARG A 110 4.38 -13.28 -5.10
C ARG A 110 4.12 -12.88 -3.65
N ILE A 111 2.95 -12.29 -3.38
CA ILE A 111 2.64 -11.77 -2.04
C ILE A 111 2.52 -12.86 -0.99
N THR A 112 2.34 -14.15 -1.33
CA THR A 112 2.28 -15.22 -0.31
C THR A 112 3.60 -15.36 0.47
N TYR A 113 4.71 -14.89 -0.11
CA TYR A 113 6.06 -14.96 0.44
C TYR A 113 6.61 -13.62 0.98
N CYS A 114 5.78 -12.59 0.94
CA CYS A 114 6.16 -11.23 1.32
C CYS A 114 5.55 -10.84 2.66
N ASP A 115 6.11 -9.83 3.32
CA ASP A 115 5.36 -9.08 4.33
C ASP A 115 4.13 -8.41 3.73
N ARG A 116 3.13 -8.10 4.55
CA ARG A 116 2.00 -7.28 4.11
C ARG A 116 2.40 -5.80 4.13
N PRO A 117 1.91 -4.96 3.19
CA PRO A 117 2.30 -3.56 3.10
C PRO A 117 2.14 -2.76 4.41
N GLU A 118 1.14 -3.07 5.22
CA GLU A 118 0.89 -2.38 6.49
C GLU A 118 1.90 -2.72 7.60
N ASN A 119 2.74 -3.74 7.38
CA ASN A 119 3.76 -4.23 8.32
C ASN A 119 5.18 -3.77 7.95
N VAL A 120 5.35 -2.95 6.93
CA VAL A 120 6.66 -2.37 6.55
C VAL A 120 6.63 -0.86 6.69
N GLU A 121 7.82 -0.25 6.79
CA GLU A 121 8.00 1.20 6.96
C GLU A 121 7.43 2.01 5.79
N GLY A 122 7.52 1.49 4.56
CA GLY A 122 6.98 2.15 3.37
C GLY A 122 7.93 2.09 2.18
N PRO A 123 7.77 3.01 1.22
CA PRO A 123 8.58 3.04 -0.01
C PRO A 123 10.07 3.25 0.26
N SER A 124 10.92 2.70 -0.60
CA SER A 124 12.37 2.94 -0.58
C SER A 124 12.71 4.39 -0.96
N GLY A 125 13.92 4.86 -0.66
CA GLY A 125 14.36 6.21 -1.03
C GLY A 125 14.28 6.49 -2.55
N ALA A 126 14.58 5.48 -3.37
CA ALA A 126 14.43 5.56 -4.83
C ALA A 126 12.94 5.68 -5.24
N ALA A 127 12.05 4.96 -4.57
CA ALA A 127 10.62 5.08 -4.78
C ALA A 127 10.11 6.48 -4.37
N TRP A 128 10.54 7.00 -3.23
CA TRP A 128 10.19 8.36 -2.78
C TRP A 128 10.65 9.44 -3.77
N ALA A 129 11.83 9.31 -4.37
CA ALA A 129 12.29 10.26 -5.39
C ALA A 129 11.33 10.32 -6.60
N ASP A 130 10.86 9.17 -7.08
CA ASP A 130 9.90 9.11 -8.20
C ASP A 130 8.50 9.62 -7.78
N ILE A 131 8.03 9.23 -6.59
CA ILE A 131 6.76 9.72 -6.02
C ILE A 131 6.77 11.25 -5.92
N ASN A 132 7.84 11.82 -5.37
CA ASN A 132 8.01 13.25 -5.18
C ASN A 132 8.09 14.01 -6.50
N THR A 133 8.77 13.45 -7.50
CA THR A 133 8.85 14.03 -8.84
C THR A 133 7.45 14.11 -9.47
N HIS A 134 6.67 13.04 -9.39
CA HIS A 134 5.33 12.97 -10.00
C HIS A 134 4.30 13.84 -9.27
N LEU A 135 4.30 13.79 -7.94
CA LEU A 135 3.34 14.53 -7.12
C LEU A 135 3.78 15.95 -6.79
N GLY A 136 4.98 16.38 -7.20
CA GLY A 136 5.56 17.67 -6.83
C GLY A 136 5.65 17.85 -5.31
N SER A 137 5.95 16.78 -4.58
CA SER A 137 6.12 16.76 -3.12
C SER A 137 7.58 16.63 -2.73
N THR A 138 7.88 16.75 -1.43
CA THR A 138 9.21 16.50 -0.86
C THR A 138 9.14 15.56 0.34
N ALA A 139 8.12 14.70 0.36
CA ALA A 139 7.81 13.83 1.50
C ALA A 139 8.79 12.64 1.56
N ASN A 140 9.10 12.21 2.78
CA ASN A 140 9.96 11.06 3.06
C ASN A 140 9.21 9.90 3.74
N ASN A 141 7.94 10.11 4.08
CA ASN A 141 7.04 9.13 4.69
C ASN A 141 5.59 9.45 4.32
N LEU A 142 4.67 8.53 4.63
CA LEU A 142 3.25 8.66 4.31
C LEU A 142 2.59 9.86 4.99
N SER A 143 2.94 10.13 6.26
CA SER A 143 2.34 11.24 7.02
C SER A 143 2.69 12.60 6.40
N GLU A 144 3.96 12.81 6.03
CA GLU A 144 4.40 14.01 5.30
C GLU A 144 3.71 14.14 3.93
N LEU A 145 3.52 13.02 3.22
CA LEU A 145 2.84 13.03 1.93
C LEU A 145 1.37 13.44 2.09
N ILE A 146 0.67 12.84 3.06
CA ILE A 146 -0.73 13.15 3.39
C ILE A 146 -0.87 14.62 3.79
N GLU A 147 0.05 15.14 4.61
CA GLU A 147 0.09 16.55 4.97
C GLU A 147 0.26 17.43 3.73
N GLN A 148 1.28 17.21 2.90
CA GLN A 148 1.55 18.04 1.73
C GLN A 148 0.41 18.02 0.71
N LEU A 149 -0.16 16.84 0.42
CA LEU A 149 -1.31 16.70 -0.45
C LEU A 149 -2.56 17.38 0.13
N GLY A 150 -2.76 17.24 1.43
CA GLY A 150 -3.85 17.90 2.14
C GLY A 150 -3.74 19.41 2.17
N GLN A 151 -2.56 19.96 2.47
CA GLN A 151 -2.28 21.39 2.40
C GLN A 151 -2.54 21.94 1.01
N ARG A 152 -2.11 21.24 -0.04
CA ARG A 152 -2.36 21.66 -1.43
C ARG A 152 -3.84 21.67 -1.79
N THR A 153 -4.60 20.68 -1.32
CA THR A 153 -5.99 20.47 -1.74
C THR A 153 -6.98 21.25 -0.89
N PHE A 154 -6.75 21.31 0.42
CA PHE A 154 -7.70 21.84 1.41
C PHE A 154 -7.15 22.99 2.24
N GLY A 155 -5.86 23.33 2.12
CA GLY A 155 -5.21 24.35 2.96
C GLY A 155 -4.98 23.92 4.41
N HIS A 156 -5.15 22.63 4.72
CA HIS A 156 -4.85 22.05 6.03
C HIS A 156 -4.59 20.54 5.92
N THR A 157 -3.97 19.94 6.95
CA THR A 157 -3.87 18.48 7.07
C THR A 157 -5.26 17.87 7.24
N PRO A 158 -5.68 16.88 6.42
CA PRO A 158 -7.03 16.33 6.47
C PRO A 158 -7.25 15.60 7.79
N ARG A 159 -8.49 15.62 8.29
CA ARG A 159 -8.90 14.89 9.49
C ARG A 159 -9.91 13.83 9.11
N VAL A 160 -9.67 12.59 9.53
CA VAL A 160 -10.56 11.46 9.26
C VAL A 160 -11.44 11.22 10.48
N GLY A 161 -12.75 11.21 10.27
CA GLY A 161 -13.74 10.84 11.28
C GLY A 161 -14.41 9.51 10.92
N ASP A 162 -14.53 8.62 11.90
CA ASP A 162 -15.26 7.35 11.75
C ASP A 162 -16.19 7.13 12.94
N SER A 163 -17.46 7.49 12.76
CA SER A 163 -18.51 7.38 13.79
C SER A 163 -18.89 5.94 14.13
N PHE A 164 -18.46 4.95 13.34
CA PHE A 164 -18.78 3.53 13.51
C PHE A 164 -17.53 2.66 13.39
N CYS A 165 -16.45 3.09 14.05
CA CYS A 165 -15.12 2.53 13.83
C CYS A 165 -14.93 1.06 14.16
N GLY A 166 -15.82 0.47 14.97
CA GLY A 166 -15.82 -0.96 15.25
C GLY A 166 -14.44 -1.45 15.68
N GLY A 167 -13.80 -2.27 14.85
CA GLY A 167 -12.45 -2.78 15.08
C GLY A 167 -11.30 -1.76 14.92
N GLY A 168 -11.59 -0.48 14.74
CA GLY A 168 -10.60 0.61 14.77
C GLY A 168 -9.75 0.79 13.51
N SER A 169 -9.97 0.04 12.42
CA SER A 169 -9.10 0.09 11.24
C SER A 169 -8.96 1.47 10.61
N ILE A 170 -10.06 2.23 10.50
CA ILE A 170 -10.05 3.56 9.90
C ILE A 170 -9.26 4.56 10.75
N PRO A 171 -9.60 4.78 12.05
CA PRO A 171 -8.83 5.70 12.86
C PRO A 171 -7.39 5.24 13.06
N PHE A 172 -7.11 3.93 13.06
CA PHE A 172 -5.75 3.41 13.14
C PHE A 172 -4.90 3.82 11.93
N GLU A 173 -5.34 3.54 10.70
CA GLU A 173 -4.55 3.91 9.51
C GLU A 173 -4.55 5.41 9.24
N ALA A 174 -5.59 6.14 9.64
CA ALA A 174 -5.60 7.60 9.53
C ALA A 174 -4.60 8.29 10.47
N ALA A 175 -4.14 7.60 11.52
CA ALA A 175 -3.18 8.12 12.49
C ALA A 175 -1.72 7.70 12.19
N ARG A 176 -1.49 6.92 11.12
CA ARG A 176 -0.18 6.38 10.75
C ARG A 176 0.51 7.15 9.63
#